data_AF-A0A3Q2VB48-F1
#
_entry.id   AF-A0A3Q2VB48-F1
#
_cell.length_a   1.000
_cell.length_b   1.000
_cell.length_c   1.000
_cell.angle_alpha   90.00
_cell.angle_beta   90.00
_cell.angle_gamma   90.00
#
_symmetry.space_group_name_H-M   'P 1'
#
loop_
_entity.id
_entity.type
_entity.pdbx_description
1 polymer ?
#
loop_
_entity_poly.entity_id
_entity_poly.type
_entity_poly.pdbx_seq_one_letter_code
_entity_poly.pdbx_strand_id
1 'polypeptide(L)'
;MLQLLLLLLLSSTADSQSQRVSGYKKANACVCQLNSTMWVFPAPKFKYVLEEVHTCEESLNNLQEELTFSSQRLPLIQDQFTNFTARLEPYNYLHSQGLYTELSLRQLGQELSQLQVDIDVVHSQLNNSETQKLSKEADRLHKHVNKMQTIDTLNMKTVKEKLRYLKNNVETCKSIPKDFRVQDKHCVRGLITNISDPITTKVSPHGKSYISGSWGKQAQNESEGQKNSYWVQPLLSSHIWGNTVRLYQTYEDFMASTNHREFTFASSYSHPSTNEGPNAVLYGEALYYHCYRSADVCRYDLETNEVKRVTLPGTGVGFNNKFPYCYYDCRLNSDIDVEADETGLWALYATIGNHGNLVISRLVWDSEVKSLNVTQTWETRLFKKAVSNAFMVCGVMYATRYVNEYREEVFYAFDTATGKEDNSLAIPLEKVAKAVASLSYNPTNKQIYMYNDGYLLAYQAYFRSEAL
;
A
#
# COMPACT_ATOMS: atom_id res chain seq x y z
N MET A 1 33.21 47.66 -40.91
CA MET A 1 34.35 47.94 -40.02
C MET A 1 35.64 47.20 -40.39
N LEU A 2 35.61 46.01 -41.00
CA LEU A 2 36.83 45.30 -41.39
C LEU A 2 37.58 45.90 -42.62
N GLN A 3 36.88 46.56 -43.56
CA GLN A 3 37.53 47.26 -44.69
C GLN A 3 38.21 48.59 -44.28
N LEU A 4 37.81 49.21 -43.16
CA LEU A 4 38.44 50.45 -42.68
C LEU A 4 39.82 50.18 -42.03
N LEU A 5 40.01 49.00 -41.43
CA LEU A 5 41.29 48.59 -40.82
C LEU A 5 42.37 48.26 -41.87
N LEU A 6 41.99 47.72 -43.04
CA LEU A 6 42.96 47.47 -44.12
C LEU A 6 43.51 48.76 -44.75
N LEU A 7 42.72 49.84 -44.78
CA LEU A 7 43.13 51.16 -45.28
C LEU A 7 44.07 51.91 -44.32
N LEU A 8 43.98 51.64 -43.01
CA LEU A 8 44.90 52.18 -41.99
C LEU A 8 46.25 51.44 -41.95
N LEU A 9 46.33 50.20 -42.47
CA LEU A 9 47.59 49.45 -42.62
C LEU A 9 48.33 49.74 -43.93
N LEU A 10 47.66 50.31 -44.94
CA LEU A 10 48.27 50.75 -46.20
C LEU A 10 48.76 52.22 -46.18
N SER A 11 48.54 52.94 -45.09
CA SER A 11 48.91 54.36 -44.94
C SER A 11 50.05 54.61 -43.94
N SER A 12 50.69 53.57 -43.40
CA SER A 12 52.01 53.72 -42.78
C SER A 12 53.09 53.76 -43.87
N THR A 13 53.30 54.94 -44.44
CA THR A 13 54.56 55.29 -45.10
C THR A 13 55.67 55.22 -44.05
N ALA A 14 56.19 54.03 -43.78
CA ALA A 14 57.51 53.89 -43.19
C ALA A 14 58.49 54.51 -44.20
N ASP A 15 59.24 55.51 -43.75
CA ASP A 15 60.28 56.20 -44.50
C ASP A 15 61.02 55.24 -45.44
N SER A 16 60.86 55.41 -46.75
CA SER A 16 61.80 54.81 -47.69
C SER A 16 63.10 55.61 -47.53
N GLN A 17 63.96 55.17 -46.61
CA GLN A 17 65.32 55.69 -46.53
C GLN A 17 66.07 55.27 -47.79
N SER A 18 65.95 56.09 -48.85
CA SER A 18 66.85 56.01 -50.00
C SER A 18 68.21 56.54 -49.56
N GLN A 19 69.14 55.63 -49.30
CA GLN A 19 70.50 56.00 -48.90
C GLN A 19 71.31 56.30 -50.17
N ARG A 20 71.78 57.54 -50.33
CA ARG A 20 72.79 57.87 -51.36
C ARG A 20 74.12 57.25 -50.93
N VAL A 21 74.58 56.26 -51.68
CA VAL A 21 75.88 55.62 -51.44
C VAL A 21 76.92 56.29 -52.33
N SER A 22 77.91 56.93 -51.71
CA SER A 22 79.01 57.57 -52.44
C SER A 22 80.07 56.54 -52.81
N GLY A 23 80.26 56.31 -54.12
CA GLY A 23 81.31 55.43 -54.64
C GLY A 23 82.69 56.11 -54.64
N TYR A 24 83.75 55.31 -54.62
CA TYR A 24 85.12 55.80 -54.83
C TYR A 24 85.79 55.05 -55.98
N LYS A 25 86.70 55.73 -56.69
CA LYS A 25 87.37 55.17 -57.86
C LYS A 25 88.60 54.39 -57.41
N LYS A 26 88.64 53.08 -57.67
CA LYS A 26 89.79 52.22 -57.39
C LYS A 26 90.24 51.58 -58.71
N ALA A 27 91.50 51.77 -59.08
CA ALA A 27 92.12 51.19 -60.28
C ALA A 27 91.26 51.31 -61.55
N ASN A 28 90.84 52.53 -61.88
CA ASN A 28 90.02 52.87 -63.05
C ASN A 28 88.56 52.36 -63.12
N ALA A 29 88.02 51.76 -62.06
CA ALA A 29 86.58 51.49 -61.93
C ALA A 29 85.98 52.21 -60.71
N CYS A 30 84.73 52.67 -60.84
CA CYS A 30 83.95 53.18 -59.69
C CYS A 30 83.32 51.99 -58.96
N VAL A 31 83.56 51.89 -57.66
CA VAL A 31 83.04 50.78 -56.84
C VAL A 31 82.22 51.36 -55.69
N CYS A 32 81.04 50.79 -55.46
CA CYS A 32 80.16 51.12 -54.34
C CYS A 32 80.04 49.90 -53.42
N GLN A 33 80.27 50.10 -52.12
CA GLN A 33 80.13 49.04 -51.13
C GLN A 33 78.70 49.06 -50.59
N LEU A 34 77.91 48.04 -50.92
CA LEU A 34 76.55 47.86 -50.43
C LEU A 34 76.56 46.82 -49.29
N ASN A 35 75.93 47.17 -48.17
CA ASN A 35 75.78 46.27 -47.02
C ASN A 35 74.47 45.48 -47.14
N SER A 36 74.54 44.19 -47.45
CA SER A 36 73.37 43.35 -47.76
C SER A 36 72.56 42.91 -46.53
N THR A 37 73.00 43.21 -45.30
CA THR A 37 72.28 42.84 -44.07
C THR A 37 71.08 43.74 -43.73
N MET A 38 70.91 44.88 -44.42
CA MET A 38 69.83 45.84 -44.15
C MET A 38 68.46 45.49 -44.77
N TRP A 39 68.38 44.44 -45.60
CA TRP A 39 67.15 44.07 -46.33
C TRP A 39 66.64 42.66 -45.98
N VAL A 40 66.91 42.19 -44.75
CA VAL A 40 66.39 40.90 -44.25
C VAL A 40 65.09 41.17 -43.50
N PHE A 41 63.97 40.71 -44.06
CA PHE A 41 62.67 40.73 -43.36
C PHE A 41 62.81 40.01 -42.01
N PRO A 42 62.43 40.62 -40.87
CA PRO A 42 62.69 40.07 -39.55
C PRO A 42 61.63 39.02 -39.21
N ALA A 43 61.60 37.93 -40.00
CA ALA A 43 60.68 36.81 -39.84
C ALA A 43 60.57 36.28 -38.39
N PRO A 44 61.65 36.23 -37.58
CA PRO A 44 61.55 35.79 -36.19
C PRO A 44 60.78 36.78 -35.31
N LYS A 45 60.96 38.09 -35.50
CA LYS A 45 60.23 39.12 -34.75
C LYS A 45 58.77 39.20 -35.19
N PHE A 46 58.50 39.05 -36.48
CA PHE A 46 57.13 38.99 -36.98
C PHE A 46 56.39 37.76 -36.46
N LYS A 47 57.05 36.59 -36.43
CA LYS A 47 56.50 35.36 -35.84
C LYS A 47 56.23 35.49 -34.34
N TYR A 48 57.17 36.10 -33.60
CA TYR A 48 57.01 36.37 -32.16
C TYR A 48 55.80 37.29 -31.89
N VAL A 49 55.64 38.37 -32.68
CA VAL A 49 54.49 39.27 -32.55
C VAL A 49 53.18 38.59 -32.96
N LEU A 50 53.20 37.68 -33.94
CA LEU A 50 52.03 36.90 -34.33
C LEU A 50 51.61 35.90 -33.24
N GLU A 51 52.57 35.26 -32.57
CA GLU A 51 52.33 34.37 -31.43
C GLU A 51 51.78 35.16 -30.23
N GLU A 52 52.31 36.34 -29.91
CA GLU A 52 51.79 37.22 -28.85
C GLU A 52 50.34 37.67 -29.11
N VAL A 53 50.00 38.05 -30.36
CA VAL A 53 48.62 38.42 -30.73
C VAL A 53 47.66 37.23 -30.60
N HIS A 54 48.10 36.03 -30.99
CA HIS A 54 47.29 34.81 -30.85
C HIS A 54 47.08 34.42 -29.37
N THR A 55 48.10 34.62 -28.54
CA THR A 55 48.04 34.36 -27.09
C THR A 55 47.15 35.40 -26.39
N CYS A 56 47.16 36.64 -26.87
CA CYS A 56 46.29 37.71 -26.40
C CYS A 56 44.83 37.44 -26.80
N GLU A 57 44.56 36.96 -28.01
CA GLU A 57 43.22 36.59 -28.50
C GLU A 57 42.65 35.38 -27.75
N GLU A 58 43.47 34.36 -27.45
CA GLU A 58 43.09 33.25 -26.56
C GLU A 58 42.84 33.70 -25.11
N SER A 59 43.67 34.61 -24.59
CA SER A 59 43.48 35.15 -23.24
C SER A 59 42.23 36.03 -23.15
N LEU A 60 41.90 36.79 -24.20
CA LEU A 60 40.69 37.61 -24.30
C LEU A 60 39.44 36.74 -24.44
N ASN A 61 39.50 35.64 -25.19
CA ASN A 61 38.41 34.65 -25.28
C ASN A 61 38.21 33.88 -23.97
N ASN A 62 39.29 33.50 -23.27
CA ASN A 62 39.20 32.89 -21.93
C ASN A 62 38.64 33.87 -20.89
N LEU A 63 39.04 35.15 -20.92
CA LEU A 63 38.47 36.17 -20.03
C LEU A 63 36.99 36.44 -20.34
N GLN A 64 36.63 36.40 -21.63
CA GLN A 64 35.25 36.55 -22.10
C GLN A 64 34.39 35.37 -21.59
N GLU A 65 34.87 34.12 -21.70
CA GLU A 65 34.20 32.92 -21.17
C GLU A 65 34.08 32.93 -19.63
N GLU A 66 35.13 33.31 -18.88
CA GLU A 66 35.10 33.48 -17.42
C GLU A 66 34.08 34.54 -16.96
N LEU A 67 33.95 35.66 -17.70
CA LEU A 67 33.01 36.75 -17.39
C LEU A 67 31.55 36.41 -17.72
N THR A 68 31.28 35.65 -18.78
CA THR A 68 29.92 35.14 -19.09
C THR A 68 29.43 34.11 -18.08
N PHE A 69 30.32 33.26 -17.54
CA PHE A 69 29.95 32.19 -16.61
C PHE A 69 29.63 32.71 -15.19
N SER A 70 30.43 33.66 -14.67
CA SER A 70 30.22 34.29 -13.35
C SER A 70 28.97 35.19 -13.33
N SER A 71 28.70 35.93 -14.42
CA SER A 71 27.58 36.88 -14.47
C SER A 71 26.20 36.27 -14.74
N GLN A 72 26.12 35.01 -15.22
CA GLN A 72 24.83 34.35 -15.52
C GLN A 72 24.44 33.26 -14.52
N ARG A 73 25.36 32.37 -14.11
CA ARG A 73 25.00 31.19 -13.29
C ARG A 73 24.88 31.47 -11.79
N LEU A 74 25.76 32.30 -11.23
CA LEU A 74 25.70 32.68 -9.81
C LEU A 74 24.40 33.43 -9.48
N PRO A 75 23.95 34.42 -10.28
CA PRO A 75 22.65 35.05 -10.06
C PRO A 75 21.48 34.08 -10.19
N LEU A 76 21.52 33.12 -11.13
CA LEU A 76 20.49 32.09 -11.26
C LEU A 76 20.40 31.18 -10.03
N ILE A 77 21.55 30.76 -9.48
CA ILE A 77 21.60 29.97 -8.24
C ILE A 77 21.14 30.83 -7.05
N GLN A 78 21.54 32.10 -6.99
CA GLN A 78 21.09 33.05 -5.97
C GLN A 78 19.57 33.27 -6.03
N ASP A 79 19.01 33.36 -7.24
CA ASP A 79 17.59 33.57 -7.49
C ASP A 79 16.77 32.31 -7.17
N GLN A 80 17.33 31.11 -7.43
CA GLN A 80 16.77 29.85 -6.94
C GLN A 80 16.75 29.77 -5.42
N PHE A 81 17.83 30.14 -4.73
CA PHE A 81 17.85 30.23 -3.26
C PHE A 81 16.84 31.24 -2.73
N THR A 82 16.69 32.38 -3.39
CA THR A 82 15.72 33.43 -3.02
C THR A 82 14.28 32.95 -3.25
N ASN A 83 14.02 32.22 -4.33
CA ASN A 83 12.73 31.57 -4.62
C ASN A 83 12.41 30.47 -3.60
N PHE A 84 13.36 29.60 -3.25
CA PHE A 84 13.16 28.61 -2.18
C PHE A 84 12.87 29.27 -0.84
N THR A 85 13.59 30.34 -0.51
CA THR A 85 13.39 31.10 0.72
C THR A 85 12.00 31.74 0.74
N ALA A 86 11.56 32.35 -0.37
CA ALA A 86 10.23 32.95 -0.50
C ALA A 86 9.10 31.91 -0.52
N ARG A 87 9.32 30.71 -1.08
CA ARG A 87 8.35 29.59 -1.01
C ARG A 87 8.23 29.03 0.40
N LEU A 88 9.31 29.08 1.19
CA LEU A 88 9.33 28.64 2.59
C LEU A 88 8.79 29.70 3.56
N GLU A 89 8.79 30.98 3.18
CA GLU A 89 8.38 32.09 4.04
C GLU A 89 6.90 32.00 4.52
N PRO A 90 5.90 31.68 3.68
CA PRO A 90 4.52 31.48 4.13
C PRO A 90 4.34 30.26 5.05
N TYR A 91 5.27 29.29 4.97
CA TYR A 91 5.25 28.09 5.81
C TYR A 91 5.93 28.29 7.18
N ASN A 92 6.43 29.50 7.50
CA ASN A 92 6.78 29.87 8.88
C ASN A 92 5.58 29.76 9.82
N TYR A 93 4.37 29.99 9.33
CA TYR A 93 3.14 29.73 10.08
C TYR A 93 2.97 28.23 10.41
N LEU A 94 3.32 27.33 9.49
CA LEU A 94 3.26 25.87 9.70
C LEU A 94 4.32 25.37 10.68
N HIS A 95 5.48 26.05 10.78
CA HIS A 95 6.47 25.81 11.82
C HIS A 95 5.91 26.04 13.24
N SER A 96 5.01 27.02 13.40
CA SER A 96 4.35 27.29 14.68
C SER A 96 3.23 26.29 15.04
N GLN A 97 2.76 25.48 14.08
CA GLN A 97 1.64 24.54 14.22
C GLN A 97 2.00 23.07 14.00
N GLY A 98 3.21 22.74 13.52
CA GLY A 98 3.72 21.37 13.39
C GLY A 98 3.07 20.53 12.28
N LEU A 99 2.55 21.14 11.21
CA LEU A 99 1.84 20.47 10.12
C LEU A 99 2.55 20.73 8.78
N TYR A 100 3.36 19.78 8.29
CA TYR A 100 3.92 19.84 6.94
C TYR A 100 3.13 18.89 6.00
N THR A 101 3.14 19.14 4.70
CA THR A 101 2.51 18.27 3.69
C THR A 101 3.54 17.32 3.08
N GLU A 102 3.32 16.00 3.20
CA GLU A 102 4.23 14.94 2.72
C GLU A 102 4.71 15.14 1.27
N LEU A 103 3.82 15.61 0.38
CA LEU A 103 4.11 15.86 -1.03
C LEU A 103 5.11 17.01 -1.25
N SER A 104 5.02 18.07 -0.44
CA SER A 104 5.88 19.25 -0.54
C SER A 104 7.31 18.96 -0.07
N LEU A 105 7.45 18.16 0.99
CA LEU A 105 8.77 17.75 1.50
C LEU A 105 9.48 16.76 0.56
N ARG A 106 8.73 15.85 -0.10
CA ARG A 106 9.28 14.97 -1.13
C ARG A 106 9.82 15.74 -2.33
N GLN A 107 9.05 16.70 -2.84
CA GLN A 107 9.46 17.52 -3.97
C GLN A 107 10.69 18.38 -3.61
N LEU A 108 10.71 18.98 -2.42
CA LEU A 108 11.87 19.72 -1.92
C LEU A 108 13.11 18.82 -1.79
N GLY A 109 12.95 17.58 -1.33
CA GLY A 109 14.02 16.59 -1.29
C GLY A 109 14.62 16.29 -2.68
N GLN A 110 13.76 16.15 -3.70
CA GLN A 110 14.20 15.95 -5.09
C GLN A 110 14.92 17.18 -5.66
N GLU A 111 14.38 18.38 -5.41
CA GLU A 111 14.99 19.64 -5.83
C GLU A 111 16.36 19.85 -5.17
N LEU A 112 16.52 19.51 -3.88
CA LEU A 112 17.81 19.56 -3.17
C LEU A 112 18.82 18.52 -3.69
N SER A 113 18.36 17.32 -4.09
CA SER A 113 19.23 16.32 -4.71
C SER A 113 19.75 16.78 -6.07
N GLN A 114 18.90 17.44 -6.87
CA GLN A 114 19.34 18.01 -8.15
C GLN A 114 20.33 19.16 -7.94
N LEU A 115 20.07 20.05 -6.96
CA LEU A 115 20.98 21.13 -6.60
C LEU A 115 22.35 20.60 -6.12
N GLN A 116 22.36 19.50 -5.36
CA GLN A 116 23.61 18.86 -4.92
C GLN A 116 24.44 18.38 -6.12
N VAL A 117 23.79 17.74 -7.10
CA VAL A 117 24.44 17.29 -8.35
C VAL A 117 25.04 18.48 -9.11
N ASP A 118 24.29 19.58 -9.23
CA ASP A 118 24.75 20.78 -9.92
C ASP A 118 25.95 21.43 -9.21
N ILE A 119 25.92 21.47 -7.87
CA ILE A 119 27.02 21.98 -7.04
C ILE A 119 28.26 21.08 -7.16
N ASP A 120 28.10 19.76 -7.20
CA ASP A 120 29.21 18.81 -7.32
C ASP A 120 29.89 18.93 -8.70
N VAL A 121 29.13 19.14 -9.77
CA VAL A 121 29.65 19.45 -11.11
C VAL A 121 30.46 20.74 -11.08
N VAL A 122 29.91 21.82 -10.51
CA VAL A 122 30.61 23.11 -10.38
C VAL A 122 31.87 22.99 -9.51
N HIS A 123 31.80 22.22 -8.43
CA HIS A 123 32.92 22.00 -7.53
C HIS A 123 34.06 21.23 -8.22
N SER A 124 33.75 20.21 -9.03
CA SER A 124 34.73 19.46 -9.82
C SER A 124 35.46 20.31 -10.88
N GLN A 125 34.84 21.40 -11.34
CA GLN A 125 35.39 22.29 -12.37
C GLN A 125 36.24 23.44 -11.79
N LEU A 126 35.85 24.00 -10.64
CA LEU A 126 36.46 25.22 -10.08
C LEU A 126 37.27 25.01 -8.80
N ASN A 127 36.99 23.95 -8.03
CA ASN A 127 37.64 23.57 -6.76
C ASN A 127 38.14 24.74 -5.88
N ASN A 128 37.24 25.68 -5.57
CA ASN A 128 37.55 26.86 -4.74
C ASN A 128 36.86 26.77 -3.36
N SER A 129 37.26 27.64 -2.43
CA SER A 129 36.73 27.62 -1.05
C SER A 129 35.21 27.89 -0.95
N GLU A 130 34.65 28.62 -1.91
CA GLU A 130 33.23 28.98 -1.96
C GLU A 130 32.36 27.79 -2.40
N THR A 131 32.78 27.04 -3.42
CA THR A 131 32.10 25.80 -3.87
C THR A 131 32.11 24.72 -2.79
N GLN A 132 33.19 24.59 -2.02
CA GLN A 132 33.25 23.69 -0.87
C GLN A 132 32.27 24.09 0.26
N LYS A 133 32.08 25.39 0.48
CA LYS A 133 31.14 25.90 1.48
C LYS A 133 29.69 25.64 1.04
N LEU A 134 29.40 25.89 -0.24
CA LEU A 134 28.08 25.68 -0.83
C LEU A 134 27.66 24.20 -0.80
N SER A 135 28.56 23.28 -1.14
CA SER A 135 28.33 21.82 -1.08
C SER A 135 28.00 21.35 0.34
N LYS A 136 28.76 21.81 1.35
CA LYS A 136 28.48 21.50 2.77
C LYS A 136 27.14 22.03 3.26
N GLU A 137 26.71 23.18 2.75
CA GLU A 137 25.44 23.81 3.13
C GLU A 137 24.25 23.10 2.48
N ALA A 138 24.35 22.73 1.20
CA ALA A 138 23.37 21.91 0.49
C ALA A 138 23.21 20.52 1.14
N ASP A 139 24.31 19.87 1.51
CA ASP A 139 24.31 18.60 2.25
C ASP A 139 23.57 18.72 3.59
N ARG A 140 23.79 19.82 4.30
CA ARG A 140 23.16 20.09 5.60
C ARG A 140 21.65 20.31 5.44
N LEU A 141 21.23 21.03 4.41
CA LEU A 141 19.83 21.26 4.09
C LEU A 141 19.14 19.95 3.68
N HIS A 142 19.77 19.14 2.83
CA HIS A 142 19.27 17.83 2.44
C HIS A 142 19.04 16.92 3.65
N LYS A 143 20.00 16.86 4.59
CA LYS A 143 19.85 16.10 5.85
C LYS A 143 18.68 16.61 6.71
N HIS A 144 18.45 17.92 6.78
CA HIS A 144 17.32 18.48 7.52
C HIS A 144 15.99 18.14 6.87
N VAL A 145 15.85 18.27 5.55
CA VAL A 145 14.62 17.93 4.82
C VAL A 145 14.29 16.45 4.95
N ASN A 146 15.29 15.56 4.84
CA ASN A 146 15.08 14.12 5.06
C ASN A 146 14.63 13.82 6.50
N LYS A 147 15.21 14.49 7.49
CA LYS A 147 14.79 14.36 8.89
C LYS A 147 13.36 14.88 9.09
N MET A 148 13.01 16.00 8.49
CA MET A 148 11.66 16.59 8.53
C MET A 148 10.63 15.67 7.86
N GLN A 149 10.93 15.12 6.68
CA GLN A 149 10.08 14.14 6.00
C GLN A 149 9.85 12.89 6.85
N THR A 150 10.90 12.40 7.52
CA THR A 150 10.80 11.24 8.42
C THR A 150 9.90 11.53 9.61
N ILE A 151 10.08 12.70 10.25
CA ILE A 151 9.25 13.14 11.38
C ILE A 151 7.79 13.33 10.96
N ASP A 152 7.55 13.98 9.82
CA ASP A 152 6.21 14.22 9.29
C ASP A 152 5.50 12.90 8.97
N THR A 153 6.21 11.96 8.33
CA THR A 153 5.69 10.61 8.07
C THR A 153 5.33 9.87 9.36
N LEU A 154 6.18 9.97 10.40
CA LEU A 154 5.92 9.36 11.72
C LEU A 154 4.73 10.02 12.42
N ASN A 155 4.63 11.35 12.37
CA ASN A 155 3.50 12.11 12.92
C ASN A 155 2.19 11.76 12.21
N MET A 156 2.18 11.75 10.88
CA MET A 156 1.00 11.40 10.08
C MET A 156 0.57 9.95 10.30
N LYS A 157 1.53 9.01 10.40
CA LYS A 157 1.22 7.63 10.79
C LYS A 157 0.57 7.59 12.17
N THR A 158 1.13 8.31 13.15
CA THR A 158 0.59 8.38 14.51
C THR A 158 -0.80 9.02 14.54
N VAL A 159 -1.04 10.08 13.77
CA VAL A 159 -2.35 10.73 13.64
C VAL A 159 -3.36 9.78 13.02
N LYS A 160 -3.01 9.11 11.91
CA LYS A 160 -3.88 8.12 11.26
C LYS A 160 -4.24 6.97 12.21
N GLU A 161 -3.27 6.49 12.98
CA GLU A 161 -3.47 5.47 14.02
C GLU A 161 -4.43 5.94 15.11
N LYS A 162 -4.24 7.16 15.64
CA LYS A 162 -5.16 7.77 16.61
C LYS A 162 -6.56 7.98 16.04
N LEU A 163 -6.67 8.45 14.79
CA LEU A 163 -7.95 8.64 14.11
C LEU A 163 -8.69 7.31 13.94
N ARG A 164 -7.99 6.23 13.58
CA ARG A 164 -8.62 4.91 13.51
C ARG A 164 -9.06 4.41 14.88
N TYR A 165 -8.23 4.56 15.91
CA TYR A 165 -8.61 4.21 17.27
C TYR A 165 -9.87 4.96 17.73
N LEU A 166 -9.92 6.27 17.47
CA LEU A 166 -11.09 7.10 17.76
C LEU A 166 -12.33 6.68 16.95
N LYS A 167 -12.16 6.41 15.64
CA LYS A 167 -13.23 5.90 14.76
C LYS A 167 -13.80 4.60 15.30
N ASN A 168 -12.95 3.61 15.61
CA ASN A 168 -13.38 2.33 16.18
C ASN A 168 -14.11 2.52 17.50
N ASN A 169 -13.64 3.39 18.39
CA ASN A 169 -14.32 3.69 19.65
C ASN A 169 -15.71 4.31 19.43
N VAL A 170 -15.89 5.16 18.42
CA VAL A 170 -17.21 5.71 18.08
C VAL A 170 -18.16 4.59 17.65
N GLU A 171 -17.68 3.64 16.85
CA GLU A 171 -18.47 2.48 16.41
C GLU A 171 -18.85 1.57 17.59
N THR A 172 -17.91 1.34 18.51
CA THR A 172 -18.18 0.69 19.79
C THR A 172 -19.22 1.45 20.62
N CYS A 173 -19.16 2.78 20.71
CA CYS A 173 -20.16 3.54 21.47
C CYS A 173 -21.58 3.42 20.89
N LYS A 174 -21.73 3.18 19.58
CA LYS A 174 -23.04 2.87 18.98
C LYS A 174 -23.60 1.53 19.46
N SER A 175 -22.79 0.64 20.04
CA SER A 175 -23.22 -0.66 20.52
C SER A 175 -23.75 -0.65 21.96
N ILE A 176 -23.73 0.49 22.67
CA ILE A 176 -24.35 0.63 24.01
C ILE A 176 -25.86 0.83 23.81
N PRO A 177 -26.73 -0.17 24.09
CA PRO A 177 -28.16 0.04 24.01
C PRO A 177 -28.60 1.02 25.11
N LYS A 178 -29.61 1.86 24.83
CA LYS A 178 -30.23 2.72 25.87
C LYS A 178 -30.81 1.90 27.04
N ASP A 179 -31.17 0.65 26.78
CA ASP A 179 -31.51 -0.35 27.79
C ASP A 179 -30.33 -1.32 27.97
N PHE A 180 -29.35 -0.92 28.79
CA PHE A 180 -28.27 -1.79 29.23
C PHE A 180 -28.78 -2.80 30.28
N ARG A 181 -29.79 -3.60 29.93
CA ARG A 181 -30.08 -4.85 30.65
C ARG A 181 -29.16 -5.91 30.09
N VAL A 182 -28.01 -6.06 30.75
CA VAL A 182 -27.11 -7.20 30.61
C VAL A 182 -27.91 -8.48 30.89
N GLN A 183 -28.47 -9.07 29.84
CA GLN A 183 -29.20 -10.33 29.94
C GLN A 183 -28.72 -11.39 28.96
N ASP A 184 -27.65 -11.14 28.20
CA ASP A 184 -26.88 -12.23 27.61
C ASP A 184 -25.73 -12.64 28.54
N LYS A 185 -26.07 -13.52 29.48
CA LYS A 185 -25.13 -14.21 30.38
C LYS A 185 -24.11 -15.10 29.63
N HIS A 186 -24.16 -15.17 28.30
CA HIS A 186 -23.41 -16.13 27.50
C HIS A 186 -21.97 -15.68 27.15
N CYS A 187 -21.70 -14.37 27.09
CA CYS A 187 -20.40 -13.80 26.72
C CYS A 187 -19.64 -13.12 27.88
N VAL A 188 -19.83 -13.59 29.12
CA VAL A 188 -18.97 -13.20 30.27
C VAL A 188 -17.65 -13.98 30.28
N ARG A 189 -17.39 -14.79 29.25
CA ARG A 189 -16.22 -15.66 29.17
C ARG A 189 -15.22 -14.98 28.26
N GLY A 190 -14.07 -14.60 28.82
CA GLY A 190 -13.01 -13.90 28.10
C GLY A 190 -12.49 -14.66 26.87
N LEU A 191 -11.33 -14.25 26.34
CA LEU A 191 -10.79 -14.80 25.09
C LEU A 191 -10.77 -16.33 25.08
N ILE A 192 -10.92 -16.91 23.88
CA ILE A 192 -10.72 -18.35 23.67
C ILE A 192 -9.34 -18.70 24.22
N THR A 193 -9.29 -19.77 24.98
CA THR A 193 -8.06 -20.22 25.63
C THR A 193 -7.52 -21.50 25.06
N ASN A 194 -8.39 -22.36 24.52
CA ASN A 194 -7.99 -23.59 23.90
C ASN A 194 -9.04 -24.06 22.87
N ILE A 195 -8.61 -24.88 21.92
CA ILE A 195 -9.46 -25.57 20.95
C ILE A 195 -9.11 -27.06 21.04
N SER A 196 -10.12 -27.93 21.05
CA SER A 196 -9.89 -29.38 21.11
C SER A 196 -9.26 -29.92 19.82
N ASP A 197 -8.84 -31.18 19.85
CA ASP A 197 -8.66 -31.98 18.63
C ASP A 197 -10.00 -32.11 17.86
N PRO A 198 -9.99 -32.45 16.55
CA PRO A 198 -11.22 -32.58 15.78
C PRO A 198 -12.18 -33.61 16.40
N ILE A 199 -13.37 -33.17 16.82
CA ILE A 199 -14.44 -34.03 17.34
C ILE A 199 -15.31 -34.63 16.24
N THR A 200 -15.29 -34.01 15.06
CA THR A 200 -15.93 -34.51 13.85
C THR A 200 -14.91 -34.46 12.73
N THR A 201 -14.78 -35.55 11.98
CA THR A 201 -14.02 -35.62 10.73
C THR A 201 -14.84 -36.36 9.70
N LYS A 202 -15.28 -35.69 8.64
CA LYS A 202 -16.14 -36.27 7.60
C LYS A 202 -15.69 -35.79 6.22
N VAL A 203 -15.75 -36.66 5.21
CA VAL A 203 -15.61 -36.22 3.80
C VAL A 203 -16.91 -35.52 3.38
N SER A 204 -16.78 -34.38 2.70
CA SER A 204 -17.90 -33.61 2.16
C SER A 204 -18.90 -34.53 1.43
N PRO A 205 -20.22 -34.39 1.65
CA PRO A 205 -21.24 -35.15 0.92
C PRO A 205 -21.18 -34.99 -0.61
N HIS A 206 -20.45 -33.99 -1.11
CA HIS A 206 -20.23 -33.79 -2.55
C HIS A 206 -18.98 -34.52 -3.07
N GLY A 207 -18.19 -35.11 -2.17
CA GLY A 207 -16.94 -35.80 -2.50
C GLY A 207 -15.70 -34.93 -2.31
N LYS A 208 -14.53 -35.58 -2.31
CA LYS A 208 -13.22 -34.95 -2.04
C LYS A 208 -12.73 -34.02 -3.15
N SER A 209 -13.29 -34.11 -4.35
CA SER A 209 -12.95 -33.22 -5.48
C SER A 209 -13.37 -31.77 -5.24
N TYR A 210 -14.39 -31.52 -4.41
CA TYR A 210 -14.81 -30.18 -4.05
C TYR A 210 -14.00 -29.67 -2.86
N ILE A 211 -12.83 -29.12 -3.14
CA ILE A 211 -11.84 -28.71 -2.14
C ILE A 211 -12.21 -27.43 -1.38
N SER A 212 -13.23 -26.70 -1.83
CA SER A 212 -13.60 -25.38 -1.31
C SER A 212 -15.10 -25.25 -1.09
N GLY A 213 -15.49 -24.60 0.00
CA GLY A 213 -16.86 -24.44 0.48
C GLY A 213 -16.89 -24.14 1.98
N SER A 214 -18.09 -24.16 2.55
CA SER A 214 -18.34 -24.05 3.99
C SER A 214 -19.39 -25.04 4.45
N TRP A 215 -19.40 -25.27 5.75
CA TRP A 215 -20.39 -26.10 6.40
C TRP A 215 -20.53 -25.67 7.85
N GLY A 216 -21.62 -26.06 8.47
CA GLY A 216 -21.82 -25.82 9.89
C GLY A 216 -23.14 -26.35 10.38
N LYS A 217 -23.49 -25.92 11.60
CA LYS A 217 -24.83 -26.04 12.16
C LYS A 217 -25.58 -24.72 12.01
N GLN A 218 -26.90 -24.73 12.10
CA GLN A 218 -27.70 -23.53 12.35
C GLN A 218 -27.08 -22.68 13.48
N ALA A 219 -26.85 -21.40 13.23
CA ALA A 219 -26.19 -20.47 14.15
C ALA A 219 -27.17 -19.69 15.06
N GLN A 220 -28.47 -19.71 14.78
CA GLN A 220 -29.49 -19.05 15.62
C GLN A 220 -30.31 -20.05 16.44
N ASN A 221 -30.32 -19.89 17.77
CA ASN A 221 -31.00 -20.79 18.72
C ASN A 221 -32.54 -20.78 18.62
N GLU A 222 -33.12 -19.67 18.14
CA GLU A 222 -34.58 -19.42 18.12
C GLU A 222 -35.26 -19.87 16.83
N SER A 223 -34.54 -20.44 15.86
CA SER A 223 -35.18 -20.98 14.65
C SER A 223 -36.09 -22.16 15.01
N GLU A 224 -37.40 -22.02 14.75
CA GLU A 224 -38.38 -23.06 15.02
C GLU A 224 -38.22 -24.27 14.07
N GLY A 225 -37.79 -24.03 12.82
CA GLY A 225 -37.71 -25.06 11.79
C GLY A 225 -36.33 -25.73 11.63
N GLN A 226 -35.25 -25.06 12.04
CA GLN A 226 -33.87 -25.46 11.68
C GLN A 226 -32.94 -25.63 12.89
N LYS A 227 -33.46 -25.63 14.13
CA LYS A 227 -32.66 -25.58 15.36
C LYS A 227 -31.51 -26.60 15.45
N ASN A 228 -31.69 -27.80 14.91
CA ASN A 228 -30.71 -28.88 14.96
C ASN A 228 -30.12 -29.22 13.58
N SER A 229 -30.36 -28.38 12.58
CA SER A 229 -29.95 -28.68 11.23
C SER A 229 -28.47 -28.39 11.00
N TYR A 230 -27.88 -29.22 10.14
CA TYR A 230 -26.53 -29.07 9.62
C TYR A 230 -26.62 -28.71 8.16
N TRP A 231 -25.67 -27.92 7.68
CA TRP A 231 -25.68 -27.43 6.31
C TRP A 231 -24.30 -27.58 5.68
N VAL A 232 -24.29 -27.80 4.36
CA VAL A 232 -23.06 -27.87 3.55
C VAL A 232 -23.28 -27.06 2.28
N GLN A 233 -22.40 -26.09 2.04
CA GLN A 233 -22.39 -25.22 0.87
C GLN A 233 -21.05 -25.43 0.13
N PRO A 234 -21.02 -26.25 -0.93
CA PRO A 234 -19.82 -26.46 -1.74
C PRO A 234 -19.67 -25.40 -2.84
N LEU A 235 -18.43 -25.15 -3.28
CA LEU A 235 -18.16 -24.38 -4.50
C LEU A 235 -18.02 -25.33 -5.68
N LEU A 236 -19.13 -25.50 -6.40
CA LEU A 236 -19.28 -26.48 -7.47
C LEU A 236 -18.59 -26.06 -8.78
N SER A 237 -18.31 -24.77 -8.97
CA SER A 237 -17.67 -24.24 -10.17
C SER A 237 -16.32 -23.62 -9.84
N SER A 238 -15.25 -24.14 -10.45
CA SER A 238 -13.86 -23.69 -10.29
C SER A 238 -13.35 -23.60 -8.84
N HIS A 239 -14.06 -24.23 -7.88
CA HIS A 239 -13.82 -24.04 -6.44
C HIS A 239 -13.95 -22.58 -5.97
N ILE A 240 -14.66 -21.75 -6.75
CA ILE A 240 -14.86 -20.32 -6.52
C ILE A 240 -16.34 -19.98 -6.36
N TRP A 241 -17.23 -20.62 -7.13
CA TRP A 241 -18.65 -20.29 -7.12
C TRP A 241 -19.53 -21.47 -6.72
N GLY A 242 -20.58 -21.18 -5.97
CA GLY A 242 -21.62 -22.14 -5.59
C GLY A 242 -23.00 -21.51 -5.65
N ASN A 243 -24.01 -22.29 -6.02
CA ASN A 243 -25.39 -21.82 -6.13
C ASN A 243 -26.38 -22.71 -5.36
N THR A 244 -25.88 -23.69 -4.60
CA THR A 244 -26.69 -24.62 -3.82
C THR A 244 -26.18 -24.75 -2.40
N VAL A 245 -27.10 -25.11 -1.50
CA VAL A 245 -26.80 -25.53 -0.12
C VAL A 245 -27.64 -26.77 0.20
N ARG A 246 -27.02 -27.75 0.86
CA ARG A 246 -27.71 -28.93 1.40
C ARG A 246 -27.95 -28.77 2.88
N LEU A 247 -29.16 -29.09 3.31
CA LEU A 247 -29.61 -29.02 4.69
C LEU A 247 -30.01 -30.41 5.19
N TYR A 248 -29.50 -30.79 6.35
CA TYR A 248 -29.73 -32.06 7.03
C TYR A 248 -30.40 -31.76 8.36
N GLN A 249 -31.55 -32.36 8.64
CA GLN A 249 -32.32 -32.01 9.83
C GLN A 249 -31.72 -32.53 11.14
N THR A 250 -30.92 -33.60 11.05
CA THR A 250 -30.29 -34.23 12.20
C THR A 250 -28.80 -34.45 11.95
N TYR A 251 -28.05 -34.63 13.03
CA TYR A 251 -26.64 -35.02 12.96
C TYR A 251 -26.46 -36.39 12.30
N GLU A 252 -27.39 -37.33 12.54
CA GLU A 252 -27.35 -38.66 11.94
C GLU A 252 -27.50 -38.61 10.42
N ASP A 253 -28.48 -37.87 9.92
CA ASP A 253 -28.67 -37.64 8.48
C ASP A 253 -27.46 -36.97 7.85
N PHE A 254 -26.88 -35.98 8.53
CA PHE A 254 -25.64 -35.33 8.09
C PHE A 254 -24.48 -36.34 8.00
N MET A 255 -24.27 -37.14 9.04
CA MET A 255 -23.19 -38.12 9.07
C MET A 255 -23.36 -39.22 8.02
N ALA A 256 -24.59 -39.65 7.76
CA ALA A 256 -24.93 -40.61 6.70
C ALA A 256 -24.99 -40.00 5.29
N SER A 257 -24.98 -38.67 5.17
CA SER A 257 -25.24 -37.94 3.91
C SER A 257 -26.61 -38.27 3.28
N THR A 258 -27.62 -38.56 4.09
CA THR A 258 -28.97 -38.97 3.66
C THR A 258 -30.03 -37.91 4.00
N ASN A 259 -31.24 -38.05 3.43
CA ASN A 259 -32.43 -37.26 3.78
C ASN A 259 -32.23 -35.72 3.76
N HIS A 260 -31.34 -35.22 2.89
CA HIS A 260 -31.07 -33.80 2.79
C HIS A 260 -32.14 -33.08 1.95
N ARG A 261 -32.35 -31.81 2.25
CA ARG A 261 -33.02 -30.86 1.38
C ARG A 261 -31.98 -30.02 0.66
N GLU A 262 -32.08 -29.92 -0.65
CA GLU A 262 -31.21 -29.07 -1.46
C GLU A 262 -31.95 -27.80 -1.83
N PHE A 263 -31.32 -26.65 -1.58
CA PHE A 263 -31.83 -25.34 -1.95
C PHE A 263 -30.92 -24.74 -3.01
N THR A 264 -31.50 -24.21 -4.08
CA THR A 264 -30.78 -23.59 -5.19
C THR A 264 -31.13 -22.10 -5.22
N PHE A 265 -30.19 -21.26 -4.79
CA PHE A 265 -30.41 -19.81 -4.65
C PHE A 265 -30.00 -19.00 -5.89
N ALA A 266 -29.48 -19.66 -6.92
CA ALA A 266 -29.19 -19.03 -8.21
C ALA A 266 -29.27 -20.01 -9.39
N SER A 267 -29.75 -19.52 -10.54
CA SER A 267 -30.00 -20.34 -11.74
C SER A 267 -28.74 -20.78 -12.49
N SER A 268 -27.61 -20.12 -12.28
CA SER A 268 -26.32 -20.45 -12.89
C SER A 268 -25.15 -19.95 -12.05
N TYR A 269 -23.93 -20.46 -12.30
CA TYR A 269 -22.73 -20.04 -11.57
C TYR A 269 -22.27 -18.60 -11.85
N SER A 270 -22.87 -17.91 -12.81
CA SER A 270 -22.57 -16.52 -13.15
C SER A 270 -23.72 -15.56 -12.82
N HIS A 271 -24.77 -16.05 -12.17
CA HIS A 271 -25.91 -15.24 -11.77
C HIS A 271 -25.53 -14.29 -10.61
N PRO A 272 -26.08 -13.06 -10.52
CA PRO A 272 -25.70 -12.10 -9.47
C PRO A 272 -25.94 -12.57 -8.03
N SER A 273 -26.87 -13.51 -7.83
CA SER A 273 -27.16 -14.12 -6.53
C SER A 273 -26.27 -15.31 -6.18
N THR A 274 -25.36 -15.73 -7.06
CA THR A 274 -24.46 -16.86 -6.80
C THR A 274 -23.49 -16.52 -5.68
N ASN A 275 -23.10 -17.53 -4.89
CA ASN A 275 -22.08 -17.39 -3.87
C ASN A 275 -20.70 -17.32 -4.54
N GLU A 276 -19.88 -16.37 -4.14
CA GLU A 276 -18.47 -16.26 -4.46
C GLU A 276 -17.61 -16.48 -3.21
N GLY A 277 -16.66 -17.41 -3.30
CA GLY A 277 -15.80 -17.75 -2.17
C GLY A 277 -16.44 -18.74 -1.18
N PRO A 278 -15.62 -19.32 -0.30
CA PRO A 278 -16.00 -20.50 0.48
C PRO A 278 -16.87 -20.20 1.70
N ASN A 279 -17.22 -18.94 1.98
CA ASN A 279 -17.78 -18.55 3.27
C ASN A 279 -19.28 -18.28 3.18
N ALA A 280 -20.03 -18.94 4.05
CA ALA A 280 -21.46 -18.75 4.21
C ALA A 280 -21.85 -19.09 5.65
N VAL A 281 -22.99 -18.59 6.12
CA VAL A 281 -23.57 -18.96 7.41
C VAL A 281 -25.07 -19.13 7.29
N LEU A 282 -25.58 -20.23 7.83
CA LEU A 282 -27.01 -20.41 8.08
C LEU A 282 -27.38 -19.75 9.42
N TYR A 283 -28.19 -18.70 9.37
CA TYR A 283 -28.62 -17.95 10.53
C TYR A 283 -30.12 -17.67 10.47
N GLY A 284 -30.88 -18.34 11.34
CA GLY A 284 -32.34 -18.31 11.29
C GLY A 284 -32.85 -18.97 10.02
N GLU A 285 -33.81 -18.34 9.36
CA GLU A 285 -34.45 -18.87 8.14
C GLU A 285 -33.73 -18.46 6.83
N ALA A 286 -32.45 -18.07 6.92
CA ALA A 286 -31.70 -17.63 5.75
C ALA A 286 -30.24 -18.05 5.74
N LEU A 287 -29.71 -18.22 4.52
CA LEU A 287 -28.29 -18.37 4.25
C LEU A 287 -27.70 -17.00 3.91
N TYR A 288 -26.62 -16.63 4.58
CA TYR A 288 -25.85 -15.42 4.34
C TYR A 288 -24.50 -15.75 3.71
N TYR A 289 -24.10 -15.05 2.65
CA TYR A 289 -22.89 -15.38 1.88
C TYR A 289 -22.41 -14.18 1.03
N HIS A 290 -21.21 -14.26 0.47
CA HIS A 290 -20.67 -13.24 -0.44
C HIS A 290 -21.32 -13.33 -1.83
N CYS A 291 -21.93 -12.25 -2.28
CA CYS A 291 -22.56 -12.21 -3.60
C CYS A 291 -21.53 -12.19 -4.75
N TYR A 292 -21.87 -12.84 -5.85
CA TYR A 292 -21.09 -12.90 -7.08
C TYR A 292 -20.52 -11.55 -7.53
N ARG A 293 -19.18 -11.46 -7.58
CA ARG A 293 -18.41 -10.33 -8.11
C ARG A 293 -18.89 -8.96 -7.66
N SER A 294 -19.29 -8.81 -6.40
CA SER A 294 -19.64 -7.51 -5.85
C SER A 294 -19.14 -7.34 -4.42
N ALA A 295 -19.27 -6.11 -3.91
CA ALA A 295 -18.97 -5.76 -2.53
C ALA A 295 -20.16 -6.07 -1.59
N ASP A 296 -21.06 -6.98 -1.97
CA ASP A 296 -22.32 -7.20 -1.28
C ASP A 296 -22.32 -8.53 -0.52
N VAL A 297 -23.00 -8.52 0.62
CA VAL A 297 -23.46 -9.74 1.31
C VAL A 297 -24.88 -10.03 0.88
N CYS A 298 -25.14 -11.28 0.51
CA CYS A 298 -26.43 -11.80 0.10
C CYS A 298 -27.09 -12.49 1.29
N ARG A 299 -28.41 -12.34 1.42
CA ARG A 299 -29.29 -13.12 2.29
C ARG A 299 -30.28 -13.86 1.39
N TYR A 300 -30.15 -15.18 1.30
CA TYR A 300 -31.13 -16.05 0.64
C TYR A 300 -32.09 -16.62 1.68
N ASP A 301 -33.36 -16.31 1.53
CA ASP A 301 -34.44 -16.76 2.38
C ASP A 301 -34.90 -18.18 1.99
N LEU A 302 -34.82 -19.13 2.93
CA LEU A 302 -35.08 -20.55 2.64
C LEU A 302 -36.56 -20.85 2.39
N GLU A 303 -37.46 -20.00 2.88
CA GLU A 303 -38.90 -20.17 2.75
C GLU A 303 -39.42 -19.54 1.46
N THR A 304 -39.04 -18.27 1.22
CA THR A 304 -39.55 -17.49 0.08
C THR A 304 -38.70 -17.62 -1.18
N ASN A 305 -37.49 -18.17 -1.08
CA ASN A 305 -36.47 -18.18 -2.13
C ASN A 305 -36.02 -16.79 -2.60
N GLU A 306 -36.33 -15.73 -1.85
CA GLU A 306 -35.89 -14.37 -2.18
C GLU A 306 -34.43 -14.13 -1.77
N VAL A 307 -33.72 -13.35 -2.58
CA VAL A 307 -32.36 -12.88 -2.27
C VAL A 307 -32.39 -11.37 -2.02
N LYS A 308 -31.99 -10.96 -0.81
CA LYS A 308 -31.70 -9.55 -0.48
C LYS A 308 -30.20 -9.33 -0.40
N ARG A 309 -29.75 -8.10 -0.58
CA ARG A 309 -28.33 -7.75 -0.63
C ARG A 309 -28.07 -6.50 0.18
N VAL A 310 -26.87 -6.41 0.77
CA VAL A 310 -26.36 -5.18 1.38
C VAL A 310 -24.94 -4.93 0.91
N THR A 311 -24.64 -3.70 0.50
CA THR A 311 -23.29 -3.30 0.11
C THR A 311 -22.46 -2.96 1.34
N LEU A 312 -21.27 -3.55 1.45
CA LEU A 312 -20.36 -3.29 2.55
C LEU A 312 -19.74 -1.88 2.44
N PRO A 313 -19.61 -1.15 3.56
CA PRO A 313 -19.06 0.20 3.54
C PRO A 313 -17.55 0.21 3.39
N GLY A 314 -17.03 1.27 2.78
CA GLY A 314 -15.60 1.56 2.69
C GLY A 314 -15.11 1.81 1.25
N THR A 315 -13.95 2.47 1.13
CA THR A 315 -13.40 2.83 -0.18
C THR A 315 -12.74 1.62 -0.84
N GLY A 316 -13.32 1.14 -1.93
CA GLY A 316 -12.75 0.09 -2.77
C GLY A 316 -12.69 -1.28 -2.08
N VAL A 317 -13.82 -1.72 -1.51
CA VAL A 317 -14.03 -3.06 -0.96
C VAL A 317 -13.49 -4.14 -1.91
N GLY A 318 -12.83 -5.14 -1.35
CA GLY A 318 -12.33 -6.31 -2.07
C GLY A 318 -13.43 -7.28 -2.45
N PHE A 319 -13.40 -7.71 -3.71
CA PHE A 319 -14.17 -8.81 -4.26
C PHE A 319 -13.44 -9.28 -5.52
N ASN A 320 -13.83 -10.44 -6.07
CA ASN A 320 -13.19 -11.01 -7.25
C ASN A 320 -11.66 -11.18 -7.09
N ASN A 321 -11.25 -11.79 -5.96
CA ASN A 321 -9.87 -12.16 -5.62
C ASN A 321 -8.91 -10.99 -5.38
N LYS A 322 -9.42 -9.84 -4.93
CA LYS A 322 -8.61 -8.64 -4.64
C LYS A 322 -7.87 -8.79 -3.31
N PHE A 323 -8.58 -9.19 -2.26
CA PHE A 323 -8.09 -9.43 -0.90
C PHE A 323 -8.57 -10.80 -0.34
N PRO A 324 -8.28 -11.94 -1.00
CA PRO A 324 -8.52 -13.26 -0.44
C PRO A 324 -7.67 -13.51 0.81
N TYR A 325 -8.06 -14.48 1.63
CA TYR A 325 -7.14 -15.10 2.58
C TYR A 325 -6.05 -15.87 1.82
N CYS A 326 -4.78 -15.62 2.16
CA CYS A 326 -3.67 -16.01 1.29
C CYS A 326 -2.31 -15.97 1.98
N TYR A 327 -2.12 -16.78 3.03
CA TYR A 327 -0.85 -16.81 3.75
C TYR A 327 0.22 -17.66 3.03
N TYR A 328 0.12 -19.00 3.11
CA TYR A 328 0.97 -19.93 2.34
C TYR A 328 0.20 -20.67 1.25
N ASP A 329 -1.08 -20.95 1.50
CA ASP A 329 -2.01 -21.49 0.53
C ASP A 329 -3.20 -20.54 0.42
N CYS A 330 -3.60 -20.22 -0.80
CA CYS A 330 -4.53 -19.13 -1.05
C CYS A 330 -5.85 -19.68 -1.55
N ARG A 331 -6.93 -19.33 -0.83
CA ARG A 331 -8.28 -19.62 -1.28
C ARG A 331 -8.79 -18.47 -2.11
N LEU A 332 -8.86 -18.70 -3.40
CA LEU A 332 -9.30 -17.70 -4.35
C LEU A 332 -10.69 -17.18 -3.99
N ASN A 333 -10.90 -15.89 -4.21
CA ASN A 333 -12.19 -15.21 -4.04
C ASN A 333 -12.79 -15.31 -2.63
N SER A 334 -11.99 -15.60 -1.61
CA SER A 334 -12.41 -15.54 -0.20
C SER A 334 -12.44 -14.11 0.35
N ASP A 335 -12.71 -13.11 -0.49
CA ASP A 335 -12.58 -11.68 -0.19
C ASP A 335 -13.48 -11.21 0.95
N ILE A 336 -14.73 -11.69 0.93
CA ILE A 336 -15.75 -11.40 1.93
C ILE A 336 -16.09 -12.71 2.64
N ASP A 337 -16.16 -12.63 3.95
CA ASP A 337 -16.37 -13.74 4.84
C ASP A 337 -17.49 -13.38 5.80
N VAL A 338 -18.46 -14.27 5.96
CA VAL A 338 -19.67 -14.00 6.74
C VAL A 338 -19.65 -14.92 7.95
N GLU A 339 -19.81 -14.34 9.12
CA GLU A 339 -19.63 -15.04 10.39
C GLU A 339 -20.84 -14.81 11.31
N ALA A 340 -21.06 -15.71 12.25
CA ALA A 340 -22.05 -15.55 13.30
C ALA A 340 -21.48 -15.90 14.67
N ASP A 341 -21.88 -15.13 15.66
CA ASP A 341 -21.55 -15.39 17.06
C ASP A 341 -22.76 -15.08 17.97
N GLU A 342 -22.52 -15.08 19.28
CA GLU A 342 -23.55 -14.83 20.29
C GLU A 342 -24.21 -13.45 20.15
N THR A 343 -23.57 -12.50 19.46
CA THR A 343 -24.02 -11.12 19.33
C THR A 343 -24.66 -10.82 17.97
N GLY A 344 -24.63 -11.76 17.04
CA GLY A 344 -25.32 -11.69 15.75
C GLY A 344 -24.45 -12.02 14.56
N LEU A 345 -24.72 -11.35 13.44
CA LEU A 345 -24.07 -11.58 12.14
C LEU A 345 -22.99 -10.54 11.86
N TRP A 346 -21.94 -11.01 11.18
CA TRP A 346 -20.75 -10.23 10.89
C TRP A 346 -20.28 -10.45 9.45
N ALA A 347 -19.61 -9.46 8.90
CA ALA A 347 -18.86 -9.56 7.65
C ALA A 347 -17.40 -9.17 7.90
N LEU A 348 -16.46 -10.06 7.55
CA LEU A 348 -15.03 -9.83 7.56
C LEU A 348 -14.56 -9.64 6.11
N TYR A 349 -13.92 -8.51 5.83
CA TYR A 349 -13.50 -8.15 4.48
C TYR A 349 -12.29 -7.20 4.52
N ALA A 350 -11.85 -6.71 3.37
CA ALA A 350 -10.80 -5.69 3.31
C ALA A 350 -11.13 -4.63 2.27
N THR A 351 -10.53 -3.46 2.42
CA THR A 351 -10.75 -2.30 1.53
C THR A 351 -9.42 -1.68 1.11
N ILE A 352 -9.41 -1.00 -0.04
CA ILE A 352 -8.26 -0.15 -0.42
C ILE A 352 -8.05 0.95 0.63
N GLY A 353 -9.14 1.56 1.11
CA GLY A 353 -9.09 2.61 2.14
C GLY A 353 -8.37 2.18 3.42
N ASN A 354 -8.56 0.92 3.85
CA ASN A 354 -7.85 0.32 4.98
C ASN A 354 -6.60 -0.48 4.56
N HIS A 355 -6.02 -0.19 3.39
CA HIS A 355 -4.74 -0.73 2.93
C HIS A 355 -4.71 -2.27 2.86
N GLY A 356 -5.86 -2.89 2.58
CA GLY A 356 -6.01 -4.35 2.53
C GLY A 356 -6.02 -5.03 3.91
N ASN A 357 -6.05 -4.27 5.00
CA ASN A 357 -6.26 -4.81 6.34
C ASN A 357 -7.72 -5.20 6.54
N LEU A 358 -7.94 -6.19 7.42
CA LEU A 358 -9.25 -6.69 7.80
C LEU A 358 -10.13 -5.57 8.35
N VAL A 359 -11.38 -5.61 7.93
CA VAL A 359 -12.48 -4.74 8.32
C VAL A 359 -13.61 -5.65 8.75
N ILE A 360 -14.24 -5.30 9.87
CA ILE A 360 -15.32 -6.06 10.49
C ILE A 360 -16.57 -5.20 10.40
N SER A 361 -17.66 -5.69 9.84
CA SER A 361 -18.96 -5.00 9.83
C SER A 361 -20.04 -5.84 10.47
N ARG A 362 -20.89 -5.22 11.30
CA ARG A 362 -22.04 -5.89 11.91
C ARG A 362 -23.26 -5.81 10.99
N LEU A 363 -23.87 -6.96 10.74
CA LEU A 363 -25.04 -7.12 9.89
C LEU A 363 -26.30 -7.33 10.73
N VAL A 364 -27.38 -6.63 10.36
CA VAL A 364 -28.68 -6.78 11.02
C VAL A 364 -29.76 -6.95 9.97
N TRP A 365 -30.55 -8.02 10.12
CA TRP A 365 -31.77 -8.24 9.35
C TRP A 365 -32.94 -7.55 10.04
N ASP A 366 -33.57 -6.62 9.36
CA ASP A 366 -34.82 -6.00 9.79
C ASP A 366 -35.99 -6.75 9.14
N SER A 367 -36.74 -7.48 9.97
CA SER A 367 -37.88 -8.29 9.53
C SER A 367 -39.10 -7.46 9.13
N GLU A 368 -39.26 -6.24 9.66
CA GLU A 368 -40.43 -5.39 9.38
C GLU A 368 -40.33 -4.81 7.97
N VAL A 369 -39.16 -4.26 7.62
CA VAL A 369 -38.92 -3.69 6.28
C VAL A 369 -38.27 -4.68 5.31
N LYS A 370 -38.01 -5.93 5.73
CA LYS A 370 -37.37 -7.00 4.95
C LYS A 370 -36.06 -6.56 4.29
N SER A 371 -35.19 -5.92 5.08
CA SER A 371 -33.92 -5.38 4.60
C SER A 371 -32.73 -5.84 5.43
N LEU A 372 -31.60 -6.06 4.76
CA LEU A 372 -30.32 -6.34 5.41
C LEU A 372 -29.52 -5.05 5.48
N ASN A 373 -29.04 -4.68 6.67
CA ASN A 373 -28.34 -3.43 6.89
C ASN A 373 -27.00 -3.65 7.59
N VAL A 374 -26.04 -2.75 7.31
CA VAL A 374 -24.79 -2.64 8.06
C VAL A 374 -24.96 -1.58 9.14
N THR A 375 -24.67 -1.94 10.39
CA THR A 375 -24.93 -1.07 11.55
C THR A 375 -23.67 -0.45 12.13
N GLN A 376 -22.55 -1.18 12.13
CA GLN A 376 -21.25 -0.70 12.61
C GLN A 376 -20.11 -1.30 11.78
N THR A 377 -18.97 -0.62 11.74
CA THR A 377 -17.78 -1.05 10.97
C THR A 377 -16.46 -0.69 11.66
N TRP A 378 -15.64 -1.68 12.00
CA TRP A 378 -14.33 -1.51 12.62
C TRP A 378 -13.20 -1.81 11.64
N GLU A 379 -12.12 -1.03 11.70
CA GLU A 379 -10.92 -1.22 10.90
C GLU A 379 -9.77 -1.77 11.77
N THR A 380 -9.18 -2.89 11.36
CA THR A 380 -8.04 -3.52 12.07
C THR A 380 -6.69 -3.14 11.44
N ARG A 381 -5.58 -3.62 12.01
CA ARG A 381 -4.22 -3.58 11.42
C ARG A 381 -3.81 -4.84 10.68
N LEU A 382 -4.63 -5.88 10.71
CA LEU A 382 -4.21 -7.18 10.23
C LEU A 382 -4.41 -7.29 8.73
N PHE A 383 -3.32 -7.37 7.97
CA PHE A 383 -3.39 -7.53 6.51
C PHE A 383 -4.10 -8.84 6.15
N LYS A 384 -5.20 -8.77 5.40
CA LYS A 384 -6.07 -9.95 5.16
C LYS A 384 -5.35 -11.08 4.39
N LYS A 385 -4.45 -10.74 3.47
CA LYS A 385 -3.62 -11.75 2.80
C LYS A 385 -2.55 -12.34 3.71
N ALA A 386 -2.26 -11.76 4.88
CA ALA A 386 -1.30 -12.34 5.82
C ALA A 386 -1.93 -13.37 6.79
N VAL A 387 -3.18 -13.80 6.56
CA VAL A 387 -3.87 -14.78 7.39
C VAL A 387 -4.45 -15.92 6.55
N SER A 388 -4.58 -17.10 7.16
CA SER A 388 -5.18 -18.28 6.55
C SER A 388 -6.70 -18.21 6.53
N ASN A 389 -7.31 -17.76 7.63
CA ASN A 389 -8.76 -17.58 7.78
C ASN A 389 -9.05 -16.75 9.07
N ALA A 390 -10.31 -16.36 9.30
CA ALA A 390 -10.72 -15.67 10.53
C ALA A 390 -12.18 -15.99 10.89
N PHE A 391 -12.54 -15.87 12.17
CA PHE A 391 -13.90 -16.14 12.67
C PHE A 391 -14.26 -15.22 13.84
N MET A 392 -15.56 -15.12 14.17
CA MET A 392 -16.06 -14.26 15.24
C MET A 392 -16.53 -15.08 16.45
N VAL A 393 -16.18 -14.65 17.67
CA VAL A 393 -16.73 -15.20 18.92
C VAL A 393 -16.94 -14.08 19.93
N CYS A 394 -18.15 -13.95 20.48
CA CYS A 394 -18.48 -12.92 21.48
C CYS A 394 -18.04 -11.48 21.09
N GLY A 395 -18.17 -11.10 19.82
CA GLY A 395 -17.76 -9.79 19.30
C GLY A 395 -16.24 -9.62 19.12
N VAL A 396 -15.47 -10.70 19.27
CA VAL A 396 -14.01 -10.71 19.06
C VAL A 396 -13.70 -11.49 17.78
N MET A 397 -12.98 -10.85 16.86
CA MET A 397 -12.48 -11.50 15.64
C MET A 397 -11.16 -12.21 15.95
N TYR A 398 -11.07 -13.50 15.65
CA TYR A 398 -9.85 -14.30 15.75
C TYR A 398 -9.32 -14.62 14.35
N ALA A 399 -8.01 -14.53 14.16
CA ALA A 399 -7.38 -14.89 12.89
C ALA A 399 -6.36 -16.02 13.05
N THR A 400 -6.29 -16.85 12.02
CA THR A 400 -5.42 -18.04 11.97
C THR A 400 -4.27 -17.85 10.98
N ARG A 401 -3.16 -18.55 11.23
CA ARG A 401 -2.05 -18.67 10.29
C ARG A 401 -1.54 -20.10 10.21
N TYR A 402 -1.00 -20.43 9.05
CA TYR A 402 -0.46 -21.74 8.76
C TYR A 402 0.80 -22.01 9.58
N VAL A 403 0.86 -23.19 10.19
CA VAL A 403 2.05 -23.71 10.88
C VAL A 403 2.69 -24.81 10.05
N ASN A 404 1.91 -25.84 9.68
CA ASN A 404 2.34 -26.93 8.81
C ASN A 404 1.13 -27.60 8.12
N GLU A 405 1.34 -28.70 7.42
CA GLU A 405 0.30 -29.39 6.64
C GLU A 405 -0.85 -29.95 7.51
N TYR A 406 -0.63 -30.13 8.81
CA TYR A 406 -1.59 -30.70 9.76
C TYR A 406 -1.99 -29.75 10.87
N ARG A 407 -1.51 -28.49 10.85
CA ARG A 407 -1.76 -27.54 11.93
C ARG A 407 -1.81 -26.08 11.45
N GLU A 408 -2.83 -25.38 11.92
CA GLU A 408 -2.92 -23.91 11.98
C GLU A 408 -2.72 -23.46 13.43
N GLU A 409 -2.58 -22.16 13.64
CA GLU A 409 -2.70 -21.55 14.96
C GLU A 409 -3.53 -20.28 14.92
N VAL A 410 -4.33 -20.05 15.96
CA VAL A 410 -4.96 -18.75 16.22
C VAL A 410 -3.91 -17.87 16.87
N PHE A 411 -3.52 -16.80 16.18
CA PHE A 411 -2.40 -15.95 16.57
C PHE A 411 -2.77 -14.49 16.83
N TYR A 412 -4.01 -14.12 16.51
CA TYR A 412 -4.47 -12.74 16.60
C TYR A 412 -5.93 -12.67 17.04
N ALA A 413 -6.25 -11.65 17.84
CA ALA A 413 -7.61 -11.26 18.18
C ALA A 413 -7.82 -9.74 18.05
N PHE A 414 -9.01 -9.33 17.62
CA PHE A 414 -9.49 -7.94 17.65
C PHE A 414 -10.83 -7.88 18.36
N ASP A 415 -10.91 -7.10 19.44
CA ASP A 415 -12.12 -6.93 20.24
C ASP A 415 -12.90 -5.71 19.73
N THR A 416 -14.10 -5.92 19.17
CA THR A 416 -14.95 -4.83 18.66
C THR A 416 -15.55 -3.96 19.77
N ALA A 417 -15.60 -4.45 21.01
CA ALA A 417 -16.09 -3.70 22.17
C ALA A 417 -15.02 -2.78 22.79
N THR A 418 -13.73 -3.01 22.54
CA THR A 418 -12.65 -2.16 23.08
C THR A 418 -11.73 -1.58 22.03
N GLY A 419 -11.83 -2.02 20.77
CA GLY A 419 -10.92 -1.67 19.69
C GLY A 419 -9.48 -2.17 19.90
N LYS A 420 -9.27 -3.05 20.89
CA LYS A 420 -7.95 -3.59 21.23
C LYS A 420 -7.61 -4.79 20.36
N GLU A 421 -6.30 -4.93 20.13
CA GLU A 421 -5.71 -6.01 19.35
C GLU A 421 -4.76 -6.80 20.23
N ASP A 422 -4.79 -8.12 20.11
CA ASP A 422 -3.87 -9.04 20.77
C ASP A 422 -3.20 -9.90 19.70
N ASN A 423 -1.88 -9.83 19.61
CA ASN A 423 -1.04 -10.62 18.70
C ASN A 423 -0.13 -11.61 19.44
N SER A 424 -0.43 -11.90 20.72
CA SER A 424 0.32 -12.80 21.58
C SER A 424 -0.27 -14.21 21.67
N LEU A 425 -1.43 -14.44 21.02
CA LEU A 425 -2.08 -15.75 20.98
C LEU A 425 -1.23 -16.77 20.21
N ALA A 426 -1.33 -18.03 20.63
CA ALA A 426 -0.70 -19.17 19.99
C ALA A 426 -1.51 -20.45 20.28
N ILE A 427 -2.80 -20.42 19.91
CA ILE A 427 -3.72 -21.54 20.19
C ILE A 427 -3.65 -22.52 19.01
N PRO A 428 -3.23 -23.78 19.22
CA PRO A 428 -3.12 -24.75 18.13
C PRO A 428 -4.51 -25.13 17.58
N LEU A 429 -4.57 -25.38 16.28
CA LEU A 429 -5.75 -25.86 15.58
C LEU A 429 -5.35 -26.94 14.57
N GLU A 430 -5.67 -28.19 14.86
CA GLU A 430 -5.27 -29.31 13.98
C GLU A 430 -6.13 -29.39 12.73
N LYS A 431 -5.57 -29.87 11.62
CA LYS A 431 -6.27 -30.06 10.35
C LYS A 431 -5.77 -31.33 9.66
N VAL A 432 -6.56 -31.86 8.74
CA VAL A 432 -6.28 -33.16 8.09
C VAL A 432 -5.77 -33.02 6.65
N ALA A 433 -5.78 -31.81 6.12
CA ALA A 433 -5.28 -31.46 4.81
C ALA A 433 -4.67 -30.05 4.81
N LYS A 434 -3.94 -29.71 3.75
CA LYS A 434 -3.09 -28.52 3.74
C LYS A 434 -3.88 -27.20 3.77
N ALA A 435 -4.95 -27.07 3.00
CA ALA A 435 -5.56 -25.76 2.74
C ALA A 435 -6.91 -25.59 3.44
N VAL A 436 -7.03 -24.55 4.28
CA VAL A 436 -8.31 -24.19 4.92
C VAL A 436 -9.15 -23.41 3.91
N ALA A 437 -10.36 -23.89 3.60
CA ALA A 437 -11.31 -23.20 2.74
C ALA A 437 -12.11 -22.16 3.53
N SER A 438 -12.75 -22.59 4.61
CA SER A 438 -13.51 -21.75 5.53
C SER A 438 -13.29 -22.22 6.97
N LEU A 439 -13.46 -21.29 7.91
CA LEU A 439 -13.38 -21.54 9.34
C LEU A 439 -14.40 -20.64 10.05
N SER A 440 -15.45 -21.21 10.63
CA SER A 440 -16.53 -20.42 11.22
C SER A 440 -16.91 -20.93 12.60
N TYR A 441 -17.21 -20.03 13.52
CA TYR A 441 -17.71 -20.38 14.84
C TYR A 441 -19.24 -20.54 14.83
N ASN A 442 -19.75 -21.41 15.70
CA ASN A 442 -21.18 -21.53 15.92
C ASN A 442 -21.52 -21.28 17.40
N PRO A 443 -22.35 -20.25 17.70
CA PRO A 443 -22.66 -19.88 19.08
C PRO A 443 -23.62 -20.85 19.78
N THR A 444 -24.38 -21.68 19.04
CA THR A 444 -25.38 -22.59 19.61
C THR A 444 -24.76 -23.76 20.37
N ASN A 445 -23.59 -24.23 19.92
CA ASN A 445 -22.86 -25.36 20.51
C ASN A 445 -21.40 -25.03 20.85
N LYS A 446 -20.96 -23.79 20.59
CA LYS A 446 -19.61 -23.30 20.87
C LYS A 446 -18.53 -24.11 20.16
N GLN A 447 -18.81 -24.50 18.92
CA GLN A 447 -17.90 -25.26 18.09
C GLN A 447 -17.37 -24.41 16.95
N ILE A 448 -16.16 -24.72 16.51
CA ILE A 448 -15.56 -24.16 15.32
C ILE A 448 -15.70 -25.20 14.22
N TYR A 449 -16.11 -24.78 13.03
CA TYR A 449 -16.33 -25.59 11.85
C TYR A 449 -15.33 -25.23 10.76
N MET A 450 -14.59 -26.21 10.26
CA MET A 450 -13.59 -26.01 9.21
C MET A 450 -13.94 -26.83 7.98
N TYR A 451 -13.88 -26.22 6.80
CA TYR A 451 -13.83 -26.92 5.53
C TYR A 451 -12.38 -26.94 5.04
N ASN A 452 -11.79 -28.12 4.85
CA ASN A 452 -10.36 -28.30 4.59
C ASN A 452 -10.14 -29.33 3.48
N ASP A 453 -9.93 -28.88 2.23
CA ASP A 453 -9.72 -29.73 1.04
C ASP A 453 -10.72 -30.89 0.89
N GLY A 454 -12.01 -30.59 1.08
CA GLY A 454 -13.09 -31.56 0.97
C GLY A 454 -13.36 -32.35 2.26
N TYR A 455 -12.62 -32.09 3.34
CA TYR A 455 -12.93 -32.58 4.68
C TYR A 455 -13.69 -31.52 5.48
N LEU A 456 -14.63 -31.99 6.29
CA LEU A 456 -15.48 -31.24 7.20
C LEU A 456 -15.03 -31.59 8.62
N LEU A 457 -14.44 -30.62 9.31
CA LEU A 457 -13.90 -30.78 10.67
C LEU A 457 -14.65 -29.90 11.67
N ALA A 458 -14.93 -30.41 12.86
CA ALA A 458 -15.50 -29.61 13.95
C ALA A 458 -14.65 -29.74 15.21
N TYR A 459 -14.59 -28.67 15.99
CA TYR A 459 -13.75 -28.56 17.19
C TYR A 459 -14.55 -27.93 18.32
N GLN A 460 -14.27 -28.34 19.57
CA GLN A 460 -14.82 -27.68 20.74
C GLN A 460 -13.96 -26.47 21.10
N ALA A 461 -14.57 -25.28 21.22
CA ALA A 461 -13.90 -24.09 21.75
C ALA A 461 -14.02 -24.04 23.28
N TYR A 462 -12.92 -23.68 23.95
CA TYR A 462 -12.85 -23.53 25.40
C TYR A 462 -12.48 -22.10 25.79
N PHE A 463 -13.17 -21.59 26.80
CA PHE A 463 -13.04 -20.23 27.30
C PHE A 463 -12.62 -20.27 28.77
N ARG A 464 -11.90 -19.24 29.24
CA ARG A 464 -11.64 -19.08 30.68
C ARG A 464 -12.97 -18.95 31.41
N SER A 465 -13.22 -19.83 32.38
CA SER A 465 -14.24 -19.61 33.39
C SER A 465 -13.74 -18.55 34.37
N GLU A 466 -14.53 -17.53 34.69
CA GLU A 466 -14.34 -16.82 35.95
C GLU A 466 -14.53 -17.83 37.08
N ALA A 467 -13.57 -17.88 38.01
CA ALA A 467 -13.80 -18.52 39.29
C ALA A 467 -14.94 -17.76 39.98
N LEU A 468 -16.04 -18.46 40.26
CA LEU A 468 -17.20 -17.96 41.00
C LEU A 468 -16.81 -17.35 42.34
#